data_AF-A0A6J6BZN8-F1
#
_entry.id   AF-A0A6J6BZN8-F1
#
_cell.length_a   1.000
_cell.length_b   1.000
_cell.length_c   1.000
_cell.angle_alpha   90.00
_cell.angle_beta   90.00
_cell.angle_gamma   90.00
#
_symmetry.space_group_name_H-M   'P 1'
#
loop_
_entity.id
_entity.type
_entity.pdbx_description
1 polymer ?
#
loop_
_entity_poly.entity_id
_entity_poly.type
_entity_poly.pdbx_seq_one_letter_code
_entity_poly.pdbx_strand_id
1 'polypeptide(L)'
;MSIKLPDGRSATVHKKLIGIRDRYKVEMDGGEDLHAHGNIADHEYEIEKDGDTIATVSKKWFRVRDTYGIEILDGEDDVLLLAVTICIDALSDE
;
A
#
# COMPACT_ATOMS: atom_id res chain seq x y z
N MET A 1 -5.33 -6.96 7.95
CA MET A 1 -4.41 -6.52 9.02
C MET A 1 -4.80 -5.11 9.45
N SER A 2 -4.71 -4.74 10.72
CA SER A 2 -5.12 -3.40 11.21
C SER A 2 -3.92 -2.54 11.62
N ILE A 3 -3.99 -1.26 11.29
CA ILE A 3 -3.01 -0.22 11.61
C ILE A 3 -3.66 0.75 12.60
N LYS A 4 -2.93 1.13 13.65
CA LYS A 4 -3.31 2.21 14.57
C LYS A 4 -2.32 3.35 14.41
N LEU A 5 -2.80 4.52 14.02
CA LEU A 5 -1.98 5.70 13.81
C LEU A 5 -1.78 6.49 15.11
N PRO A 6 -0.68 7.27 15.24
CA PRO A 6 -0.39 8.04 16.45
C PRO A 6 -1.44 9.10 16.80
N ASP A 7 -2.17 9.59 15.80
CA ASP A 7 -3.24 10.59 15.95
C ASP A 7 -4.59 9.99 16.39
N GLY A 8 -4.64 8.68 16.63
CA GLY A 8 -5.84 7.97 17.07
C GLY A 8 -6.70 7.42 15.93
N ARG A 9 -6.40 7.72 14.66
CA ARG A 9 -7.05 7.08 13.51
C ARG A 9 -6.66 5.61 13.42
N SER A 10 -7.50 4.83 12.74
CA SER A 10 -7.19 3.44 12.42
C SER A 10 -7.45 3.12 10.96
N ALA A 11 -6.78 2.11 10.44
CA ALA A 11 -6.97 1.63 9.09
C ALA A 11 -6.98 0.09 9.07
N THR A 12 -7.75 -0.52 8.17
CA THR A 12 -7.75 -1.97 7.99
C THR A 12 -7.43 -2.35 6.55
N VAL A 13 -6.38 -3.15 6.37
CA VAL A 13 -5.92 -3.65 5.07
C VAL A 13 -6.55 -5.00 4.79
N HIS A 14 -7.26 -5.10 3.66
CA HIS A 14 -7.97 -6.28 3.19
C HIS A 14 -7.49 -6.70 1.80
N LYS A 15 -7.21 -7.99 1.61
CA LYS A 15 -7.01 -8.58 0.28
C LYS A 15 -8.36 -8.67 -0.45
N LYS A 16 -8.46 -8.09 -1.64
CA LYS A 16 -9.60 -8.25 -2.55
C LYS A 16 -9.31 -9.41 -3.51
N LEU A 17 -10.07 -10.49 -3.36
CA LEU A 17 -10.01 -11.67 -4.24
C LEU A 17 -10.80 -11.45 -5.53
N ILE A 18 -10.39 -10.49 -6.36
CA ILE A 18 -11.10 -10.15 -7.61
C ILE A 18 -10.13 -10.29 -8.80
N GLY A 19 -10.37 -11.31 -9.64
CA GLY A 19 -9.58 -11.55 -10.85
C GLY A 19 -8.28 -12.33 -10.62
N ILE A 20 -7.35 -12.26 -11.58
CA ILE A 20 -6.07 -12.98 -11.56
C ILE A 20 -4.99 -12.22 -10.77
N ARG A 21 -5.15 -10.90 -10.56
CA ARG A 21 -4.16 -10.06 -9.89
C ARG A 21 -4.64 -9.66 -8.51
N ASP A 22 -3.72 -9.75 -7.55
CA ASP A 22 -3.94 -9.29 -6.19
C ASP A 22 -4.24 -7.78 -6.17
N ARG A 23 -5.26 -7.43 -5.39
CA ARG A 23 -5.64 -6.05 -5.09
C ARG A 23 -5.87 -5.95 -3.60
N TYR A 24 -5.57 -4.79 -3.01
CA TYR A 24 -5.83 -4.54 -1.60
C TYR A 24 -6.68 -3.28 -1.46
N LYS A 25 -7.58 -3.31 -0.47
CA LYS A 25 -8.32 -2.14 -0.01
C LYS A 25 -7.85 -1.80 1.40
N VAL A 26 -7.57 -0.53 1.63
CA VAL A 26 -7.32 0.01 2.97
C VAL A 26 -8.55 0.81 3.37
N GLU A 27 -9.27 0.33 4.36
CA GLU A 27 -10.43 1.01 4.91
C GLU A 27 -10.00 1.95 6.01
N MET A 28 -10.30 3.24 5.87
CA MET A 28 -9.88 4.27 6.83
C MET A 28 -11.01 4.56 7.82
N ASP A 29 -10.68 4.65 9.12
CA ASP A 29 -11.59 5.16 10.16
C ASP A 29 -11.59 6.70 10.12
N GLY A 30 -12.15 7.22 9.03
CA GLY A 30 -12.18 8.64 8.67
C GLY A 30 -11.26 8.98 7.49
N GLY A 31 -11.74 9.84 6.59
CA GLY A 31 -11.07 10.14 5.31
C GLY A 31 -11.48 9.18 4.20
N GLU A 32 -10.72 9.20 3.11
CA GLU A 32 -10.94 8.37 1.93
C GLU A 32 -10.21 7.02 2.05
N ASP A 33 -10.84 5.97 1.54
CA ASP A 33 -10.23 4.64 1.46
C ASP A 33 -9.09 4.61 0.42
N LEU A 34 -8.12 3.73 0.63
CA LEU A 34 -7.03 3.54 -0.32
C LEU A 34 -7.18 2.24 -1.11
N HIS A 35 -6.62 2.24 -2.31
CA HIS A 35 -6.64 1.10 -3.22
C HIS A 35 -5.23 0.78 -3.70
N ALA A 36 -4.71 -0.38 -3.32
CA ALA A 36 -3.43 -0.87 -3.85
C ALA A 36 -3.67 -1.88 -4.96
N HIS A 37 -3.03 -1.67 -6.11
CA HIS A 37 -3.19 -2.52 -7.27
C HIS A 37 -1.96 -2.51 -8.18
N GLY A 38 -1.76 -3.58 -8.94
CA GLY A 38 -0.59 -3.76 -9.80
C GLY A 38 -0.09 -5.19 -9.75
N ASN A 39 1.22 -5.37 -9.85
CA ASN A 39 1.88 -6.64 -9.60
C ASN A 39 2.45 -6.66 -8.18
N ILE A 40 1.60 -7.03 -7.22
CA ILE A 40 1.94 -7.05 -5.80
C ILE A 40 3.11 -8.00 -5.52
N ALA A 41 3.10 -9.19 -6.11
CA ALA A 41 4.11 -10.22 -5.88
C ALA A 41 5.54 -9.78 -6.28
N ASP A 42 5.65 -8.97 -7.33
CA ASP A 42 6.95 -8.43 -7.77
C ASP A 42 7.29 -7.07 -7.13
N HIS A 43 6.48 -6.59 -6.17
CA HIS A 43 6.61 -5.24 -5.57
C HIS A 43 6.59 -4.13 -6.63
N GLU A 44 5.68 -4.25 -7.60
CA GLU A 44 5.48 -3.31 -8.70
C GLU A 44 4.00 -2.89 -8.73
N TYR A 45 3.62 -2.00 -7.82
CA TYR A 45 2.23 -1.61 -7.60
C TYR A 45 2.10 -0.16 -7.14
N GLU A 46 0.88 0.34 -7.26
CA GLU A 46 0.51 1.71 -6.88
C GLU A 46 -0.55 1.69 -5.79
N ILE A 47 -0.53 2.71 -4.94
CA ILE A 47 -1.56 3.00 -3.94
C ILE A 47 -2.27 4.27 -4.39
N GLU A 48 -3.57 4.15 -4.62
CA GLU A 48 -4.44 5.24 -5.03
C GLU A 48 -5.34 5.71 -3.89
N LYS A 49 -5.64 6.99 -3.90
CA LYS A 49 -6.70 7.64 -3.11
C LYS A 49 -7.55 8.44 -4.09
N ASP A 50 -8.86 8.21 -4.10
CA ASP A 50 -9.80 8.86 -5.03
C ASP A 50 -9.42 8.77 -6.53
N GLY A 51 -8.68 7.71 -6.90
CA GLY A 51 -8.24 7.45 -8.27
C GLY A 51 -6.94 8.15 -8.66
N ASP A 52 -6.34 8.93 -7.75
CA ASP A 52 -5.02 9.52 -7.92
C ASP A 52 -3.96 8.66 -7.23
N THR A 53 -2.86 8.37 -7.93
CA THR A 53 -1.72 7.64 -7.37
C THR A 53 -1.00 8.51 -6.33
N ILE A 54 -1.02 8.07 -5.08
CA ILE A 54 -0.38 8.77 -3.95
C ILE A 54 0.90 8.08 -3.47
N ALA A 55 1.11 6.81 -3.85
CA ALA A 55 2.39 6.14 -3.69
C ALA A 55 2.65 5.10 -4.77
N THR A 56 3.90 4.92 -5.12
CA THR A 56 4.37 3.89 -6.07
C THR A 56 5.43 3.04 -5.39
N VAL A 57 5.26 1.72 -5.46
CA VAL A 57 6.21 0.72 -4.95
C VAL A 57 6.91 0.06 -6.13
N SER A 58 8.24 0.09 -6.14
CA SER A 58 9.03 -0.50 -7.23
C SER A 58 10.39 -1.04 -6.77
N LYS A 59 10.74 -2.23 -7.26
CA LYS A 59 12.09 -2.80 -7.20
C LYS A 59 13.02 -2.21 -8.26
N LYS A 60 12.47 -1.76 -9.40
CA LYS A 60 13.26 -1.33 -10.57
C LYS A 60 14.13 -0.10 -10.30
N TRP A 61 13.80 0.71 -9.29
CA TRP A 61 14.60 1.87 -8.91
C TRP A 61 15.94 1.51 -8.28
N PHE A 62 16.08 0.28 -7.77
CA PHE A 62 17.26 -0.14 -7.03
C PHE A 62 18.01 -1.25 -7.76
N ARG A 63 19.34 -1.13 -7.79
CA ARG A 63 20.22 -2.20 -8.30
C ARG A 63 20.55 -3.25 -7.24
N VAL A 64 20.16 -3.00 -6.00
CA VAL A 64 20.42 -3.89 -4.86
C VAL A 64 19.36 -4.99 -4.86
N ARG A 65 19.82 -6.24 -4.74
CA ARG A 65 18.93 -7.42 -4.69
C ARG A 65 18.08 -7.35 -3.41
N ASP A 66 16.85 -7.84 -3.50
CA ASP A 66 15.90 -7.92 -2.37
C ASP A 66 15.55 -6.56 -1.74
N THR A 67 15.61 -5.47 -2.52
CA THR A 67 15.20 -4.13 -2.08
C THR A 67 14.16 -3.55 -3.04
N TYR A 68 13.13 -2.94 -2.49
CA TYR A 68 12.20 -2.07 -3.20
C TYR A 68 12.18 -0.70 -2.53
N GLY A 69 11.70 0.31 -3.23
CA GLY A 69 11.41 1.60 -2.64
C GLY A 69 9.95 1.97 -2.82
N ILE A 70 9.58 3.01 -2.10
CA ILE A 70 8.25 3.57 -2.05
C ILE A 70 8.44 5.06 -2.31
N GLU A 71 7.93 5.54 -3.44
CA GLU A 71 7.82 6.96 -3.74
C GLU A 71 6.44 7.41 -3.27
N ILE A 72 6.41 8.49 -2.49
CA ILE A 72 5.19 9.02 -1.88
C ILE A 72 4.99 10.42 -2.43
N LEU A 73 3.77 10.73 -2.85
CA LEU A 73 3.41 12.04 -3.35
C LEU A 73 3.55 13.08 -2.23
N ASP A 74 4.14 14.23 -2.55
CA ASP A 74 4.35 15.31 -1.60
C ASP A 74 3.03 15.71 -0.89
N GLY A 75 3.09 15.76 0.45
CA GLY A 75 1.95 16.16 1.30
C GLY A 75 1.06 15.02 1.76
N GLU A 76 1.34 13.79 1.34
CA GLU A 76 0.65 12.59 1.83
C GLU A 76 1.23 12.07 3.16
N ASP A 77 0.50 11.15 3.80
CA ASP A 77 0.86 10.58 5.10
C ASP A 77 1.88 9.45 4.93
N ASP A 78 3.16 9.80 4.99
CA ASP A 78 4.27 8.86 4.82
C ASP A 78 4.19 7.64 5.76
N VAL A 79 3.78 7.87 7.01
CA VAL A 79 3.74 6.82 8.04
C VAL A 79 2.62 5.83 7.73
N LEU A 80 1.44 6.33 7.33
CA LEU A 80 0.34 5.48 6.89
C LEU A 80 0.74 4.65 5.68
N LEU A 81 1.32 5.27 4.65
CA LEU A 81 1.66 4.58 3.41
C LEU A 81 2.75 3.51 3.61
N LEU A 82 3.76 3.80 4.42
CA LEU A 82 4.76 2.81 4.83
C LEU A 82 4.12 1.63 5.58
N ALA A 83 3.23 1.90 6.54
CA ALA A 83 2.54 0.85 7.29
C ALA A 83 1.64 0.00 6.39
N VAL A 84 0.94 0.63 5.44
CA VAL A 84 0.12 -0.07 4.44
C VAL A 84 0.98 -1.00 3.59
N THR A 85 2.12 -0.53 3.07
CA THR A 85 3.04 -1.37 2.29
C THR A 85 3.53 -2.58 3.11
N ILE A 86 3.89 -2.39 4.38
CA ILE A 86 4.29 -3.50 5.27
C ILE A 86 3.15 -4.50 5.47
N CYS A 87 1.91 -4.01 5.68
CA CYS A 87 0.75 -4.89 5.81
C CYS A 87 0.47 -5.67 4.53
N ILE A 88 0.62 -5.06 3.35
CA ILE A 88 0.44 -5.74 2.07
C ILE A 88 1.50 -6.83 1.91
N ASP A 89 2.77 -6.51 2.16
CA ASP A 89 3.90 -7.45 2.08
C ASP A 89 3.65 -8.70 2.95
N ALA A 90 3.28 -8.48 4.22
CA ALA A 90 2.98 -9.56 5.15
C ALA A 90 1.77 -10.41 4.73
N LEU A 91 0.76 -9.80 4.10
CA LEU A 91 -0.43 -10.52 3.61
C LEU A 91 -0.23 -11.17 2.24
N SER A 92 0.76 -10.73 1.46
CA SER A 92 1.12 -11.33 0.16
C SER A 92 2.04 -12.54 0.30
N ASP A 93 2.81 -12.59 1.38
CA ASP A 93 3.71 -13.70 1.71
C ASP A 93 3.01 -14.88 2.42
N GLU A 94 1.72 -14.73 2.77
CA GLU A 94 0.85 -15.80 3.32
C GLU A 94 0.20 -16.70 2.26
#